data_AF-A0A5T1XRS7-F1
#
_entry.id   AF-A0A5T1XRS7-F1
#
_cell.length_a   1.000
_cell.length_b   1.000
_cell.length_c   1.000
_cell.angle_alpha   90.00
_cell.angle_beta   90.00
_cell.angle_gamma   90.00
#
_symmetry.space_group_name_H-M   'P 1'
#
loop_
_entity.id
_entity.type
_entity.pdbx_description
1 polymer ?
#
loop_
_entity_poly.entity_id
_entity_poly.type
_entity_poly.pdbx_seq_one_letter_code
_entity_poly.pdbx_strand_id
1 'polypeptide(L)'
;LAEEINKSADKTGVRATFTVETRGMAAVRAGTTSDTFAINGVKIGQVAYEDGDANGALVSAINSVKDTTGVEASIDANGQLLLSSREGRGIKIEGSIGGGAFINKDMMENYGRLSLVKNDGKDILISGTGLSSTGFGASNFISQVSVSLRESKGRFDANTADAMGFGSVNKGLVLAASSIADYMSAEGSGFSAGSGYSVGSGKGYSATLTANAIAISSASAISRIYNVSQGSGFSSGSTLSQFATMKTSAGNSLGAKDETAGVTTLKGAMAVMDIAETATTNLDQIRADIGSVQNQLQVTINNITVTQVNVKAAESTIRDVDFAAESANFSKYNILAQSGSYAMSQANAVQQNVLKLLQ
;
A
#
# COMPACT_ATOMS: atom_id res chain seq x y z
N LEU A 1 -5.36 17.84 -7.13
CA LEU A 1 -6.00 16.74 -6.37
C LEU A 1 -5.04 16.07 -5.40
N ALA A 2 -3.92 15.49 -5.85
CA ALA A 2 -2.96 14.83 -4.95
C ALA A 2 -2.47 15.75 -3.81
N GLU A 3 -2.23 17.03 -4.11
CA GLU A 3 -1.86 18.04 -3.11
C GLU A 3 -2.93 18.20 -2.01
N GLU A 4 -4.20 18.31 -2.37
CA GLU A 4 -5.30 18.42 -1.40
C GLU A 4 -5.47 17.15 -0.54
N ILE A 5 -5.26 15.97 -1.13
CA ILE A 5 -5.26 14.72 -0.36
C ILE A 5 -4.11 14.72 0.65
N ASN A 6 -2.90 15.07 0.20
CA ASN A 6 -1.71 15.10 1.05
C ASN A 6 -1.79 16.15 2.16
N LYS A 7 -2.49 17.27 1.93
CA LYS A 7 -2.74 18.30 2.95
C LYS A 7 -3.50 17.79 4.17
N SER A 8 -4.26 16.70 4.02
CA SER A 8 -5.02 16.06 5.11
C SER A 8 -4.48 14.67 5.48
N ALA A 9 -3.27 14.33 5.03
CA ALA A 9 -2.69 12.99 5.24
C ALA A 9 -2.44 12.65 6.72
N ASP A 10 -2.19 13.67 7.55
CA ASP A 10 -2.06 13.54 9.01
C ASP A 10 -3.34 13.00 9.68
N LYS A 11 -4.51 13.33 9.13
CA LYS A 11 -5.82 12.93 9.65
C LYS A 11 -6.32 11.63 9.03
N THR A 12 -6.07 11.43 7.74
CA THR A 12 -6.61 10.28 7.00
C THR A 12 -5.66 9.07 7.03
N GLY A 13 -4.37 9.30 7.24
CA GLY A 13 -3.32 8.28 7.03
C GLY A 13 -3.12 7.92 5.55
N VAL A 14 -3.71 8.68 4.62
CA VAL A 14 -3.65 8.40 3.17
C VAL A 14 -2.82 9.48 2.48
N ARG A 15 -1.78 9.04 1.77
CA ARG A 15 -0.94 9.88 0.91
C ARG A 15 -1.28 9.58 -0.55
N ALA A 16 -1.15 10.58 -1.41
CA ALA A 16 -1.47 10.48 -2.82
C ALA A 16 -0.31 10.93 -3.71
N THR A 17 -0.10 10.21 -4.80
CA THR A 17 0.80 10.60 -5.90
C THR A 17 0.07 10.46 -7.23
N PHE A 18 0.65 11.01 -8.30
CA PHE A 18 0.08 10.87 -9.64
C PHE A 18 1.15 10.46 -10.64
N THR A 19 0.71 9.95 -11.78
CA THR A 19 1.56 9.72 -12.95
C THR A 19 0.72 10.00 -14.18
N VAL A 20 1.12 10.99 -14.98
CA VAL A 20 0.42 11.38 -16.21
C VAL A 20 1.34 11.12 -17.39
N GLU A 21 1.09 9.99 -18.05
CA GLU A 21 1.86 9.53 -19.19
C GLU A 21 0.92 8.96 -20.25
N THR A 22 1.14 9.34 -21.50
CA THR A 22 0.54 8.70 -22.68
C THR A 22 1.65 8.05 -23.49
N ARG A 23 1.60 6.73 -23.62
CA ARG A 23 2.59 5.94 -24.36
C ARG A 23 1.95 5.30 -25.58
N GLY A 24 2.50 5.54 -26.76
CA GLY A 24 2.05 4.93 -28.02
C GLY A 24 1.97 3.40 -27.95
N MET A 25 1.06 2.81 -28.73
CA MET A 25 0.85 1.35 -28.73
C MET A 25 2.02 0.58 -29.37
N ALA A 26 2.83 1.22 -30.20
CA ALA A 26 3.96 0.61 -30.90
C ALA A 26 5.03 1.66 -31.22
N ALA A 27 6.18 1.20 -31.72
CA ALA A 27 7.27 2.07 -32.14
C ALA A 27 6.81 3.05 -33.22
N VAL A 28 7.26 4.30 -33.12
CA VAL A 28 6.90 5.37 -34.06
C VAL A 28 7.28 4.96 -35.48
N ARG A 29 6.37 5.20 -36.43
CA ARG A 29 6.58 5.01 -37.86
C ARG A 29 6.40 6.32 -38.60
N ALA A 30 6.99 6.41 -39.78
CA ALA A 30 6.93 7.60 -40.62
C ALA A 30 5.49 8.07 -40.84
N GLY A 31 5.28 9.37 -40.67
CA GLY A 31 3.98 9.99 -40.72
C GLY A 31 4.05 11.50 -40.67
N THR A 32 2.88 12.13 -40.66
CA THR A 32 2.75 13.58 -40.63
C THR A 32 1.58 13.97 -39.75
N THR A 33 1.77 14.99 -38.90
CA THR A 33 0.70 15.60 -38.10
C THR A 33 -0.16 16.51 -38.98
N SER A 34 -1.41 16.80 -38.58
CA SER A 34 -2.25 17.74 -39.30
C SER A 34 -1.84 19.20 -39.05
N ASP A 35 -2.26 20.11 -39.93
CA ASP A 35 -2.07 21.56 -39.74
C ASP A 35 -2.75 22.08 -38.46
N THR A 36 -3.74 21.36 -37.96
CA THR A 36 -4.49 21.64 -36.72
C THR A 36 -3.93 20.94 -35.49
N PHE A 37 -2.80 20.22 -35.61
CA PHE A 37 -2.20 19.51 -34.49
C PHE A 37 -1.85 20.47 -33.35
N ALA A 38 -2.41 20.20 -32.18
CA ALA A 38 -2.24 20.99 -30.98
C ALA A 38 -2.18 20.07 -29.75
N ILE A 39 -1.50 20.52 -28.69
CA ILE A 39 -1.47 19.85 -27.39
C ILE A 39 -1.85 20.87 -26.33
N ASN A 40 -2.82 20.51 -25.48
CA ASN A 40 -3.33 21.36 -24.41
C ASN A 40 -3.74 22.76 -24.92
N GLY A 41 -4.35 22.83 -26.10
CA GLY A 41 -4.79 24.08 -26.74
C GLY A 41 -3.69 24.88 -27.44
N VAL A 42 -2.41 24.46 -27.38
CA VAL A 42 -1.30 25.11 -28.07
C VAL A 42 -1.06 24.45 -29.42
N LYS A 43 -1.23 25.22 -30.50
CA LYS A 43 -1.01 24.77 -31.87
C LYS A 43 0.48 24.53 -32.15
N ILE A 44 0.82 23.33 -32.59
CA ILE A 44 2.15 22.92 -33.05
C ILE A 44 2.20 22.92 -34.59
N GLY A 45 1.13 22.42 -35.22
CA GLY A 45 0.99 22.38 -36.68
C GLY A 45 1.59 21.13 -37.32
N GLN A 46 1.77 21.18 -38.64
CA GLN A 46 2.22 20.05 -39.44
C GLN A 46 3.72 19.78 -39.26
N VAL A 47 4.04 18.54 -38.91
CA VAL A 47 5.38 18.02 -38.68
C VAL A 47 5.48 16.65 -39.33
N ALA A 48 6.45 16.47 -40.23
CA ALA A 48 6.77 15.18 -40.81
C ALA A 48 7.85 14.49 -39.98
N TYR A 49 7.60 13.24 -39.60
CA TYR A 49 8.50 12.44 -38.79
C TYR A 49 8.78 11.10 -39.47
N GLU A 50 9.97 10.58 -39.23
CA GLU A 50 10.46 9.32 -39.83
C GLU A 50 10.23 8.13 -38.88
N ASP A 51 10.58 6.93 -39.33
CA ASP A 51 10.54 5.74 -38.48
C ASP A 51 11.43 5.95 -37.24
N GLY A 52 10.88 5.66 -36.07
CA GLY A 52 11.54 5.90 -34.77
C GLY A 52 11.76 7.38 -34.43
N ASP A 53 11.13 8.32 -35.14
CA ASP A 53 11.44 9.76 -35.07
C ASP A 53 12.95 10.01 -35.26
N ALA A 54 13.59 9.33 -36.22
CA ALA A 54 15.03 9.42 -36.46
C ALA A 54 15.52 10.84 -36.77
N ASN A 55 14.66 11.67 -37.36
CA ASN A 55 14.92 13.08 -37.61
C ASN A 55 14.68 13.97 -36.36
N GLY A 56 14.14 13.40 -35.27
CA GLY A 56 13.81 14.08 -34.02
C GLY A 56 12.75 15.17 -34.17
N ALA A 57 12.04 15.21 -35.29
CA ALA A 57 11.18 16.32 -35.65
C ALA A 57 9.93 16.36 -34.77
N LEU A 58 9.31 15.20 -34.51
CA LEU A 58 8.09 15.13 -33.71
C LEU A 58 8.39 15.49 -32.24
N VAL A 59 9.41 14.87 -31.65
CA VAL A 59 9.81 15.15 -30.26
C VAL A 59 10.24 16.62 -30.10
N SER A 60 11.03 17.16 -31.03
CA SER A 60 11.49 18.55 -30.96
C SER A 60 10.33 19.54 -31.11
N ALA A 61 9.38 19.28 -32.02
CA ALA A 61 8.24 20.16 -32.22
C ALA A 61 7.33 20.21 -30.98
N ILE A 62 7.05 19.06 -30.35
CA ILE A 62 6.27 19.02 -29.10
C ILE A 62 7.04 19.71 -27.96
N ASN A 63 8.34 19.42 -27.84
CA ASN A 63 9.16 19.98 -26.75
C ASN A 63 9.43 21.47 -26.90
N SER A 64 9.29 22.05 -28.10
CA SER A 64 9.42 23.49 -28.33
C SER A 64 8.38 24.32 -27.56
N VAL A 65 7.26 23.71 -27.19
CA VAL A 65 6.16 24.35 -26.45
C VAL A 65 5.92 23.73 -25.06
N LYS A 66 6.85 22.89 -24.56
CA LYS A 66 6.68 22.13 -23.31
C LYS A 66 6.40 22.98 -22.08
N ASP A 67 7.00 24.17 -22.00
CA ASP A 67 6.81 25.05 -20.84
C ASP A 67 5.40 25.67 -20.83
N THR A 68 4.78 25.79 -22.01
CA THR A 68 3.40 26.27 -22.14
C THR A 68 2.40 25.11 -21.97
N THR A 69 2.61 24.00 -22.66
CA THR A 69 1.68 22.85 -22.64
C THR A 69 1.78 22.04 -21.35
N GLY A 70 2.94 22.01 -20.70
CA GLY A 70 3.25 21.14 -19.56
C GLY A 70 3.50 19.69 -19.95
N VAL A 71 3.72 19.42 -21.24
CA VAL A 71 3.90 18.08 -21.80
C VAL A 71 5.29 17.97 -22.41
N GLU A 72 6.02 16.94 -22.00
CA GLU A 72 7.34 16.59 -22.51
C GLU A 72 7.24 15.30 -23.32
N ALA A 73 7.72 15.34 -24.55
CA ALA A 73 7.80 14.21 -25.46
C ALA A 73 9.19 13.55 -25.40
N SER A 74 9.19 12.22 -25.49
CA SER A 74 10.40 11.40 -25.62
C SER A 74 10.09 10.12 -26.40
N ILE A 75 11.13 9.47 -26.93
CA ILE A 75 11.02 8.12 -27.48
C ILE A 75 11.55 7.15 -26.42
N ASP A 76 10.76 6.15 -26.06
CA ASP A 76 11.15 5.18 -25.05
C ASP A 76 12.12 4.11 -25.61
N ALA A 77 12.61 3.23 -24.74
CA ALA A 77 13.54 2.16 -25.13
C ALA A 77 12.97 1.15 -26.16
N ASN A 78 11.63 1.11 -26.32
CA ASN A 78 10.94 0.27 -27.30
C ASN A 78 10.63 1.05 -28.61
N GLY A 79 11.07 2.31 -28.73
CA GLY A 79 10.80 3.17 -29.87
C GLY A 79 9.43 3.83 -29.86
N GLN A 80 8.65 3.70 -28.77
CA GLN A 80 7.30 4.26 -28.66
C GLN A 80 7.36 5.74 -28.26
N LEU A 81 6.43 6.55 -28.78
CA LEU A 81 6.27 7.93 -28.32
C LEU A 81 5.72 7.94 -26.89
N LEU A 82 6.43 8.58 -25.98
CA LEU A 82 6.03 8.82 -24.60
C LEU A 82 5.83 10.32 -24.38
N LEU A 83 4.60 10.70 -24.08
CA LEU A 83 4.24 12.05 -23.63
C LEU A 83 4.04 12.00 -22.12
N SER A 84 4.75 12.84 -21.37
CA SER A 84 4.67 12.90 -19.91
C SER A 84 4.34 14.31 -19.44
N SER A 85 3.57 14.43 -18.35
CA SER A 85 3.35 15.72 -17.68
C SER A 85 3.91 15.71 -16.27
N ARG A 86 4.93 16.54 -16.04
CA ARG A 86 5.63 16.65 -14.75
C ARG A 86 4.76 17.25 -13.63
N GLU A 87 3.89 18.18 -14.00
CA GLU A 87 3.01 18.89 -13.05
C GLU A 87 1.68 18.15 -12.83
N GLY A 88 1.46 17.03 -13.51
CA GLY A 88 0.21 16.29 -13.43
C GLY A 88 -0.94 16.95 -14.18
N ARG A 89 -0.64 17.83 -15.15
CA ARG A 89 -1.64 18.36 -16.08
C ARG A 89 -2.05 17.26 -17.04
N GLY A 90 -3.34 17.20 -17.38
CA GLY A 90 -3.82 16.29 -18.43
C GLY A 90 -3.11 16.55 -19.75
N ILE A 91 -2.98 15.49 -20.55
CA ILE A 91 -2.46 15.52 -21.91
C ILE A 91 -3.67 15.40 -22.83
N LYS A 92 -4.02 16.52 -23.48
CA LYS A 92 -5.07 16.58 -24.49
C LYS A 92 -4.45 16.90 -25.84
N ILE A 93 -4.48 15.94 -26.75
CA ILE A 93 -4.03 16.06 -28.13
C ILE A 93 -5.24 16.41 -28.99
N GLU A 94 -5.10 17.46 -29.78
CA GLU A 94 -6.12 17.97 -30.69
C GLU A 94 -5.56 17.95 -32.12
N GLY A 95 -6.43 17.71 -33.10
CA GLY A 95 -6.00 17.40 -34.46
C GLY A 95 -5.39 16.00 -34.59
N SER A 96 -4.89 15.67 -35.79
CA SER A 96 -4.28 14.36 -36.05
C SER A 96 -2.79 14.41 -35.74
N ILE A 97 -2.33 13.57 -34.82
CA ILE A 97 -0.90 13.32 -34.60
C ILE A 97 -0.31 12.34 -35.65
N GLY A 98 -1.15 11.80 -36.54
CA GLY A 98 -0.76 10.82 -37.56
C GLY A 98 -0.77 9.38 -37.03
N GLY A 99 -1.28 8.44 -37.84
CA GLY A 99 -1.37 7.02 -37.47
C GLY A 99 -0.01 6.37 -37.18
N GLY A 100 1.08 6.96 -37.70
CA GLY A 100 2.46 6.55 -37.42
C GLY A 100 2.90 6.72 -35.96
N ALA A 101 2.27 7.61 -35.18
CA ALA A 101 2.61 7.81 -33.77
C ALA A 101 1.97 6.74 -32.85
N PHE A 102 1.04 5.92 -33.37
CA PHE A 102 0.32 4.88 -32.61
C PHE A 102 -0.37 5.37 -31.33
N ILE A 103 -0.80 6.63 -31.32
CA ILE A 103 -1.68 7.18 -30.29
C ILE A 103 -3.12 7.00 -30.77
N ASN A 104 -3.88 6.18 -30.05
CA ASN A 104 -5.26 5.87 -30.40
C ASN A 104 -6.20 7.01 -29.95
N LYS A 105 -7.45 7.00 -30.43
CA LYS A 105 -8.47 8.01 -30.06
C LYS A 105 -8.69 8.14 -28.54
N ASP A 106 -8.75 7.03 -27.81
CA ASP A 106 -8.99 6.99 -26.37
C ASP A 106 -7.77 7.47 -25.54
N MET A 107 -6.61 7.60 -26.18
CA MET A 107 -5.37 8.11 -25.58
C MET A 107 -5.14 9.59 -25.87
N MET A 108 -5.93 10.20 -26.76
CA MET A 108 -5.80 11.62 -27.10
C MET A 108 -6.21 12.53 -25.95
N GLU A 109 -7.01 12.05 -24.99
CA GLU A 109 -7.37 12.80 -23.79
C GLU A 109 -7.08 11.95 -22.55
N ASN A 110 -5.98 12.26 -21.87
CA ASN A 110 -5.47 11.47 -20.75
C ASN A 110 -5.12 12.37 -19.55
N TYR A 111 -5.78 12.16 -18.42
CA TYR A 111 -5.52 12.87 -17.17
C TYR A 111 -4.61 12.08 -16.20
N GLY A 112 -4.07 10.95 -16.67
CA GLY A 112 -3.18 10.07 -15.93
C GLY A 112 -3.87 9.26 -14.85
N ARG A 113 -3.06 8.76 -13.92
CA ARG A 113 -3.50 7.94 -12.79
C ARG A 113 -3.19 8.63 -11.47
N LEU A 114 -4.12 8.48 -10.52
CA LEU A 114 -3.93 8.77 -9.11
C LEU A 114 -3.59 7.47 -8.37
N SER A 115 -2.54 7.50 -7.54
CA SER A 115 -2.09 6.39 -6.70
C SER A 115 -2.20 6.80 -5.24
N LEU A 116 -2.81 5.94 -4.42
CA LEU A 116 -3.04 6.20 -3.01
C LEU A 116 -2.27 5.18 -2.18
N VAL A 117 -1.64 5.62 -1.11
CA VAL A 117 -0.85 4.79 -0.19
C VAL A 117 -1.35 5.03 1.22
N LYS A 118 -1.58 3.93 1.96
CA LYS A 118 -1.97 3.94 3.36
C LYS A 118 -1.05 3.05 4.17
N ASN A 119 -0.77 3.43 5.40
CA ASN A 119 0.25 2.81 6.27
C ASN A 119 -0.32 1.85 7.33
N ASP A 120 -1.59 1.44 7.26
CA ASP A 120 -2.20 0.53 8.25
C ASP A 120 -2.65 -0.82 7.66
N GLY A 121 -2.41 -1.05 6.37
CA GLY A 121 -2.75 -2.30 5.66
C GLY A 121 -4.25 -2.54 5.45
N LYS A 122 -5.14 -1.64 5.89
CA LYS A 122 -6.58 -1.72 5.62
C LYS A 122 -6.90 -1.09 4.27
N ASP A 123 -8.03 -1.49 3.70
CA ASP A 123 -8.52 -0.94 2.45
C ASP A 123 -8.79 0.58 2.55
N ILE A 124 -8.61 1.29 1.44
CA ILE A 124 -8.94 2.71 1.30
C ILE A 124 -10.34 2.80 0.71
N LEU A 125 -11.33 2.95 1.58
CA LEU A 125 -12.73 3.08 1.17
C LEU A 125 -12.99 4.48 0.60
N ILE A 126 -12.99 4.58 -0.73
CA ILE A 126 -13.27 5.84 -1.44
C ILE A 126 -14.74 5.87 -1.84
N SER A 127 -15.42 6.95 -1.47
CA SER A 127 -16.76 7.26 -1.97
C SER A 127 -16.89 8.76 -2.17
N GLY A 128 -17.70 9.19 -3.12
CA GLY A 128 -17.85 10.60 -3.46
C GLY A 128 -18.53 10.81 -4.81
N THR A 129 -18.58 12.07 -5.24
CA THR A 129 -19.09 12.47 -6.55
C THR A 129 -17.94 12.59 -7.55
N GLY A 130 -18.19 12.31 -8.84
CA GLY A 130 -17.21 12.53 -9.91
C GLY A 130 -16.00 11.57 -9.94
N LEU A 131 -16.04 10.45 -9.21
CA LEU A 131 -14.90 9.51 -9.10
C LEU A 131 -14.43 8.91 -10.45
N SER A 132 -15.30 8.87 -11.46
CA SER A 132 -14.92 8.45 -12.82
C SER A 132 -13.83 9.36 -13.42
N SER A 133 -13.81 10.65 -13.06
CA SER A 133 -12.81 11.61 -13.55
C SER A 133 -11.41 11.36 -12.97
N THR A 134 -11.33 10.66 -11.83
CA THR A 134 -10.08 10.31 -11.15
C THR A 134 -9.69 8.85 -11.36
N GLY A 135 -10.43 8.11 -12.19
CA GLY A 135 -10.21 6.68 -12.43
C GLY A 135 -10.63 5.75 -11.29
N PHE A 136 -11.41 6.25 -10.31
CA PHE A 136 -11.93 5.49 -9.17
C PHE A 136 -13.45 5.26 -9.25
N GLY A 137 -14.06 5.48 -10.41
CA GLY A 137 -15.49 5.24 -10.61
C GLY A 137 -15.83 3.75 -10.68
N ALA A 138 -17.11 3.42 -10.49
CA ALA A 138 -17.60 2.03 -10.45
C ALA A 138 -17.39 1.22 -11.75
N SER A 139 -17.09 1.90 -12.86
CA SER A 139 -16.80 1.28 -14.16
C SER A 139 -15.31 1.23 -14.49
N ASN A 140 -14.44 1.72 -13.60
CA ASN A 140 -13.00 1.70 -13.78
C ASN A 140 -12.39 0.49 -13.06
N PHE A 141 -11.48 -0.22 -13.73
CA PHE A 141 -10.68 -1.25 -13.08
C PHE A 141 -9.55 -0.61 -12.27
N ILE A 142 -9.52 -0.90 -10.97
CA ILE A 142 -8.59 -0.34 -9.99
C ILE A 142 -7.76 -1.48 -9.39
N SER A 143 -6.46 -1.28 -9.26
CA SER A 143 -5.56 -2.24 -8.64
C SER A 143 -5.29 -1.84 -7.19
N GLN A 144 -5.45 -2.77 -6.25
CA GLN A 144 -5.18 -2.55 -4.83
C GLN A 144 -4.50 -3.77 -4.21
N VAL A 145 -3.56 -3.52 -3.30
CA VAL A 145 -2.80 -4.57 -2.62
C VAL A 145 -2.24 -4.02 -1.30
N SER A 146 -2.03 -4.90 -0.32
CA SER A 146 -1.21 -4.63 0.85
C SER A 146 0.06 -5.48 0.77
N VAL A 147 1.22 -4.87 1.01
CA VAL A 147 2.52 -5.53 0.88
C VAL A 147 3.23 -5.49 2.21
N SER A 148 3.67 -6.64 2.70
CA SER A 148 4.47 -6.74 3.93
C SER A 148 5.94 -6.36 3.68
N LEU A 149 6.65 -5.98 4.75
CA LEU A 149 8.10 -5.74 4.70
C LEU A 149 8.90 -6.97 4.23
N ARG A 150 8.35 -8.18 4.40
CA ARG A 150 8.99 -9.40 3.89
C ARG A 150 8.85 -9.53 2.39
N GLU A 151 7.64 -9.29 1.86
CA GLU A 151 7.34 -9.38 0.43
C GLU A 151 8.08 -8.31 -0.37
N SER A 152 8.33 -7.14 0.23
CA SER A 152 9.11 -6.08 -0.41
C SER A 152 10.55 -6.44 -0.75
N LYS A 153 11.08 -7.55 -0.20
CA LYS A 153 12.38 -8.10 -0.58
C LYS A 153 12.32 -9.03 -1.80
N GLY A 154 11.13 -9.52 -2.14
CA GLY A 154 10.89 -10.41 -3.26
C GLY A 154 10.73 -9.66 -4.58
N ARG A 155 10.59 -10.43 -5.67
CA ARG A 155 10.12 -9.88 -6.96
C ARG A 155 8.67 -9.46 -6.80
N PHE A 156 8.31 -8.32 -7.40
CA PHE A 156 6.94 -7.87 -7.44
C PHE A 156 6.23 -8.45 -8.65
N ASP A 157 5.12 -9.16 -8.45
CA ASP A 157 4.30 -9.60 -9.57
C ASP A 157 3.65 -8.41 -10.29
N ALA A 158 3.21 -8.62 -11.52
CA ALA A 158 2.67 -7.54 -12.36
C ALA A 158 1.49 -6.77 -11.74
N ASN A 159 0.61 -7.43 -10.98
CA ASN A 159 -0.56 -6.79 -10.37
C ASN A 159 -0.16 -5.96 -9.15
N THR A 160 0.76 -6.49 -8.33
CA THR A 160 1.35 -5.74 -7.21
C THR A 160 2.14 -4.53 -7.73
N ALA A 161 2.92 -4.69 -8.80
CA ALA A 161 3.65 -3.59 -9.45
C ALA A 161 2.71 -2.50 -9.98
N ASP A 162 1.58 -2.87 -10.59
CA ASP A 162 0.59 -1.90 -11.04
C ASP A 162 -0.03 -1.11 -9.88
N ALA A 163 -0.41 -1.80 -8.79
CA ALA A 163 -0.94 -1.17 -7.58
C ALA A 163 0.09 -0.25 -6.89
N MET A 164 1.39 -0.58 -6.92
CA MET A 164 2.47 0.27 -6.41
C MET A 164 2.82 1.46 -7.32
N GLY A 165 2.16 1.58 -8.47
CA GLY A 165 2.33 2.75 -9.34
C GLY A 165 3.50 2.66 -10.32
N PHE A 166 4.00 1.45 -10.63
CA PHE A 166 5.07 1.26 -11.63
C PHE A 166 4.65 1.63 -13.04
N GLY A 167 3.34 1.61 -13.33
CA GLY A 167 2.82 1.94 -14.66
C GLY A 167 3.12 0.84 -15.68
N SER A 168 3.16 -0.41 -15.22
CA SER A 168 3.44 -1.60 -16.03
C SER A 168 2.38 -1.88 -17.10
N VAL A 169 1.22 -1.24 -17.03
CA VAL A 169 0.07 -1.53 -17.89
C VAL A 169 -0.26 -0.33 -18.75
N ASN A 170 -0.03 -0.45 -20.05
CA ASN A 170 -0.52 0.54 -21.00
C ASN A 170 -1.98 0.20 -21.37
N LYS A 171 -2.94 0.75 -20.61
CA LYS A 171 -4.37 0.55 -20.87
C LYS A 171 -4.83 1.10 -22.23
N GLY A 172 -4.02 1.96 -22.87
CA GLY A 172 -4.23 2.44 -24.24
C GLY A 172 -4.14 1.35 -25.31
N LEU A 173 -3.73 0.12 -24.95
CA LEU A 173 -3.71 -1.02 -25.87
C LEU A 173 -5.08 -1.69 -26.01
N VAL A 174 -6.07 -1.35 -25.19
CA VAL A 174 -7.44 -1.88 -25.34
C VAL A 174 -8.21 -1.01 -26.32
N LEU A 175 -8.75 -1.63 -27.37
CA LEU A 175 -9.49 -0.95 -28.43
C LEU A 175 -10.96 -1.39 -28.40
N ALA A 176 -11.89 -0.43 -28.35
CA ALA A 176 -13.32 -0.69 -28.33
C ALA A 176 -13.85 -1.08 -29.73
N ALA A 177 -13.59 -2.32 -30.16
CA ALA A 177 -14.02 -2.87 -31.45
C ALA A 177 -14.10 -4.41 -31.43
N SER A 178 -14.84 -5.00 -32.37
CA SER A 178 -14.93 -6.47 -32.55
C SER A 178 -13.64 -7.10 -33.05
N SER A 179 -12.88 -6.36 -33.87
CA SER A 179 -11.57 -6.77 -34.35
C SER A 179 -10.71 -5.54 -34.60
N ILE A 180 -9.42 -5.77 -34.85
CA ILE A 180 -8.48 -4.70 -35.20
C ILE A 180 -8.79 -4.13 -36.58
N ALA A 181 -9.25 -4.97 -37.51
CA ALA A 181 -9.72 -4.50 -38.82
C ALA A 181 -10.93 -3.58 -38.69
N ASP A 182 -11.87 -3.92 -37.79
CA ASP A 182 -13.05 -3.08 -37.52
C ASP A 182 -12.64 -1.76 -36.84
N TYR A 183 -11.73 -1.82 -35.88
CA TYR A 183 -11.16 -0.62 -35.25
C TYR A 183 -10.51 0.29 -36.29
N MET A 184 -9.66 -0.27 -37.17
CA MET A 184 -8.97 0.53 -38.18
C MET A 184 -9.96 1.14 -39.17
N SER A 185 -11.03 0.43 -39.53
CA SER A 185 -12.05 0.92 -40.46
C SER A 185 -12.99 1.95 -39.84
N ALA A 186 -13.07 2.02 -38.50
CA ALA A 186 -13.94 2.94 -37.79
C ALA A 186 -13.56 4.41 -38.01
N GLU A 187 -14.56 5.29 -38.04
CA GLU A 187 -14.37 6.72 -38.15
C GLU A 187 -13.64 7.29 -36.93
N GLY A 188 -12.65 8.16 -37.17
CA GLY A 188 -11.84 8.76 -36.12
C GLY A 188 -10.74 7.86 -35.54
N SER A 189 -10.54 6.63 -36.06
CA SER A 189 -9.44 5.75 -35.64
C SER A 189 -8.05 6.26 -36.05
N GLY A 190 -7.98 7.11 -37.08
CA GLY A 190 -6.73 7.52 -37.73
C GLY A 190 -6.18 6.48 -38.74
N PHE A 191 -6.86 5.35 -38.90
CA PHE A 191 -6.48 4.25 -39.81
C PHE A 191 -7.55 3.95 -40.87
N SER A 192 -8.57 4.79 -41.01
CA SER A 192 -9.67 4.58 -41.96
C SER A 192 -9.18 4.64 -43.42
N ALA A 193 -10.02 4.21 -44.36
CA ALA A 193 -9.72 4.31 -45.78
C ALA A 193 -9.39 5.76 -46.18
N GLY A 194 -8.31 5.95 -46.95
CA GLY A 194 -7.82 7.28 -47.35
C GLY A 194 -6.86 7.95 -46.37
N SER A 195 -6.69 7.42 -45.14
CA SER A 195 -5.72 7.96 -44.16
C SER A 195 -4.25 7.75 -44.52
N GLY A 196 -3.95 6.85 -45.46
CA GLY A 196 -2.59 6.39 -45.75
C GLY A 196 -2.04 5.36 -44.74
N TYR A 197 -2.83 5.00 -43.72
CA TYR A 197 -2.49 4.03 -42.67
C TYR A 197 -3.45 2.82 -42.62
N SER A 198 -4.33 2.70 -43.62
CA SER A 198 -5.41 1.71 -43.62
C SER A 198 -4.94 0.26 -43.73
N VAL A 199 -5.86 -0.67 -43.44
CA VAL A 199 -5.68 -2.08 -43.75
C VAL A 199 -5.37 -2.22 -45.24
N GLY A 200 -4.34 -3.01 -45.57
CA GLY A 200 -3.90 -3.20 -46.95
C GLY A 200 -3.08 -2.06 -47.55
N SER A 201 -2.71 -1.03 -46.79
CA SER A 201 -1.85 0.09 -47.25
C SER A 201 -0.40 -0.30 -47.63
N GLY A 202 -0.02 -1.57 -47.53
CA GLY A 202 1.36 -2.04 -47.73
C GLY A 202 2.32 -1.70 -46.59
N LYS A 203 1.94 -0.82 -45.65
CA LYS A 203 2.77 -0.37 -44.53
C LYS A 203 2.64 -1.22 -43.26
N GLY A 204 1.82 -2.28 -43.28
CA GLY A 204 1.75 -3.27 -42.20
C GLY A 204 1.25 -2.76 -40.84
N TYR A 205 0.44 -1.69 -40.78
CA TYR A 205 -0.11 -1.17 -39.51
C TYR A 205 -1.03 -2.16 -38.81
N SER A 206 -1.85 -2.90 -39.56
CA SER A 206 -2.76 -3.92 -39.02
C SER A 206 -2.01 -5.03 -38.28
N ALA A 207 -0.86 -5.48 -38.81
CA ALA A 207 0.00 -6.47 -38.16
C ALA A 207 0.60 -5.93 -36.86
N THR A 208 1.09 -4.68 -36.86
CA THR A 208 1.63 -4.03 -35.66
C THR A 208 0.58 -3.84 -34.58
N LEU A 209 -0.64 -3.41 -34.94
CA LEU A 209 -1.74 -3.32 -33.99
C LEU A 209 -2.16 -4.71 -33.49
N THR A 210 -2.11 -5.75 -34.32
CA THR A 210 -2.45 -7.13 -33.90
C THR A 210 -1.46 -7.71 -32.90
N ALA A 211 -0.18 -7.36 -33.00
CA ALA A 211 0.81 -7.77 -32.02
C ALA A 211 0.65 -7.03 -30.68
N ASN A 212 0.30 -5.74 -30.72
CA ASN A 212 0.41 -4.86 -29.56
C ASN A 212 -0.94 -4.48 -28.92
N ALA A 213 -2.08 -4.62 -29.59
CA ALA A 213 -3.37 -4.15 -29.10
C ALA A 213 -4.40 -5.29 -28.99
N ILE A 214 -5.38 -5.08 -28.11
CA ILE A 214 -6.46 -6.04 -27.84
C ILE A 214 -7.79 -5.36 -28.17
N ALA A 215 -8.47 -5.86 -29.21
CA ALA A 215 -9.83 -5.42 -29.54
C ALA A 215 -10.87 -6.12 -28.64
N ILE A 216 -11.79 -5.35 -28.05
CA ILE A 216 -12.90 -5.80 -27.20
C ILE A 216 -14.18 -5.11 -27.64
N SER A 217 -15.19 -5.87 -28.05
CA SER A 217 -16.50 -5.36 -28.49
C SER A 217 -17.57 -5.32 -27.41
N SER A 218 -17.36 -6.00 -26.27
CA SER A 218 -18.37 -6.11 -25.21
C SER A 218 -17.73 -6.30 -23.84
N ALA A 219 -18.48 -5.95 -22.80
CA ALA A 219 -18.08 -6.18 -21.41
C ALA A 219 -17.81 -7.67 -21.11
N SER A 220 -18.46 -8.62 -21.80
CA SER A 220 -18.19 -10.05 -21.62
C SER A 220 -16.79 -10.48 -22.09
N ALA A 221 -16.21 -9.77 -23.06
CA ALA A 221 -14.87 -10.01 -23.56
C ALA A 221 -13.75 -9.45 -22.65
N ILE A 222 -14.10 -8.72 -21.57
CA ILE A 222 -13.15 -8.27 -20.53
C ILE A 222 -12.45 -9.45 -19.86
N SER A 223 -13.09 -10.62 -19.82
CA SER A 223 -12.49 -11.87 -19.31
C SER A 223 -11.22 -12.31 -20.06
N ARG A 224 -10.91 -11.74 -21.23
CA ARG A 224 -9.64 -11.94 -21.93
C ARG A 224 -8.48 -11.19 -21.27
N ILE A 225 -8.77 -10.09 -20.59
CA ILE A 225 -7.80 -9.22 -19.93
C ILE A 225 -7.76 -9.46 -18.42
N TYR A 226 -8.93 -9.56 -17.79
CA TYR A 226 -9.06 -9.64 -16.34
C TYR A 226 -9.57 -11.01 -15.87
N ASN A 227 -9.20 -11.37 -14.65
CA ASN A 227 -9.68 -12.58 -13.97
C ASN A 227 -11.08 -12.36 -13.38
N VAL A 228 -12.09 -12.36 -14.26
CA VAL A 228 -13.52 -12.16 -13.90
C VAL A 228 -14.37 -13.42 -14.12
N SER A 229 -13.74 -14.60 -14.22
CA SER A 229 -14.47 -15.87 -14.38
C SER A 229 -15.28 -16.21 -13.13
N GLN A 230 -16.30 -17.05 -13.28
CA GLN A 230 -17.02 -17.60 -12.12
C GLN A 230 -16.03 -18.30 -11.17
N GLY A 231 -16.20 -18.11 -9.86
CA GLY A 231 -15.30 -18.64 -8.83
C GLY A 231 -14.03 -17.82 -8.55
N SER A 232 -13.74 -16.75 -9.32
CA SER A 232 -12.56 -15.88 -9.09
C SER A 232 -12.68 -14.95 -7.88
N GLY A 233 -13.90 -14.77 -7.33
CA GLY A 233 -14.21 -13.70 -6.37
C GLY A 233 -14.47 -12.33 -7.03
N PHE A 234 -14.06 -12.14 -8.28
CA PHE A 234 -14.23 -10.90 -9.05
C PHE A 234 -15.19 -11.04 -10.24
N SER A 235 -16.04 -12.07 -10.22
CA SER A 235 -17.01 -12.28 -11.29
C SER A 235 -17.96 -11.09 -11.45
N SER A 236 -18.45 -10.86 -12.66
CA SER A 236 -19.45 -9.80 -12.91
C SER A 236 -20.60 -9.87 -11.90
N GLY A 237 -20.87 -8.76 -11.20
CA GLY A 237 -21.90 -8.69 -10.14
C GLY A 237 -21.41 -9.03 -8.73
N SER A 238 -20.16 -9.43 -8.51
CA SER A 238 -19.64 -9.82 -7.19
C SER A 238 -19.31 -8.66 -6.25
N THR A 239 -19.77 -7.44 -6.54
CA THR A 239 -19.40 -6.13 -5.93
C THR A 239 -17.90 -5.78 -5.97
N LEU A 240 -17.02 -6.75 -6.17
CA LEU A 240 -15.56 -6.62 -6.25
C LEU A 240 -15.04 -6.67 -7.69
N SER A 241 -15.91 -6.78 -8.70
CA SER A 241 -15.50 -6.97 -10.11
C SER A 241 -14.56 -5.88 -10.64
N GLN A 242 -14.62 -4.66 -10.09
CA GLN A 242 -13.71 -3.56 -10.45
C GLN A 242 -12.26 -3.78 -9.98
N PHE A 243 -12.03 -4.69 -9.04
CA PHE A 243 -10.71 -5.01 -8.49
C PHE A 243 -10.11 -6.30 -9.08
N ALA A 244 -10.72 -6.84 -10.14
CA ALA A 244 -10.22 -8.03 -10.78
C ALA A 244 -8.76 -7.85 -11.21
N THR A 245 -7.93 -8.85 -10.92
CA THR A 245 -6.52 -8.83 -11.34
C THR A 245 -6.40 -9.04 -12.84
N MET A 246 -5.38 -8.44 -13.44
CA MET A 246 -5.07 -8.68 -14.86
C MET A 246 -4.45 -10.06 -15.04
N LYS A 247 -4.75 -10.69 -16.16
CA LYS A 247 -4.12 -11.93 -16.60
C LYS A 247 -2.68 -11.66 -17.03
N THR A 248 -1.74 -12.45 -16.53
CA THR A 248 -0.31 -12.35 -16.88
C THR A 248 0.14 -13.43 -17.86
N SER A 249 -0.80 -14.20 -18.44
CA SER A 249 -0.51 -15.27 -19.38
C SER A 249 0.19 -14.77 -20.65
N ALA A 250 1.05 -15.62 -21.24
CA ALA A 250 1.72 -15.33 -22.51
C ALA A 250 0.69 -14.93 -23.59
N GLY A 251 0.89 -13.75 -24.20
CA GLY A 251 -0.05 -13.15 -25.15
C GLY A 251 -0.90 -12.00 -24.59
N ASN A 252 -0.77 -11.63 -23.31
CA ASN A 252 -1.34 -10.37 -22.84
C ASN A 252 -0.52 -9.18 -23.36
N SER A 253 -0.98 -8.56 -24.44
CA SER A 253 -0.30 -7.39 -25.04
C SER A 253 -0.21 -6.19 -24.11
N LEU A 254 -1.00 -6.13 -23.02
CA LEU A 254 -0.99 -5.01 -22.06
C LEU A 254 0.33 -4.78 -21.32
N GLY A 255 1.32 -5.67 -21.48
CA GLY A 255 2.66 -5.47 -20.95
C GLY A 255 2.79 -5.75 -19.45
N ALA A 256 1.79 -6.38 -18.84
CA ALA A 256 1.81 -6.79 -17.44
C ALA A 256 2.96 -7.78 -17.19
N LYS A 257 4.06 -7.27 -16.63
CA LYS A 257 5.28 -8.03 -16.33
C LYS A 257 5.64 -7.88 -14.87
N ASP A 258 6.30 -8.91 -14.34
CA ASP A 258 6.90 -8.84 -13.02
C ASP A 258 8.04 -7.83 -13.02
N GLU A 259 8.17 -7.10 -11.92
CA GLU A 259 9.23 -6.13 -11.71
C GLU A 259 10.36 -6.71 -10.86
N THR A 260 11.54 -6.10 -11.00
CA THR A 260 12.74 -6.52 -10.26
C THR A 260 12.52 -6.31 -8.75
N ALA A 261 13.19 -7.14 -7.95
CA ALA A 261 12.97 -7.18 -6.51
C ALA A 261 13.35 -5.89 -5.77
N GLY A 262 12.51 -5.49 -4.80
CA GLY A 262 12.78 -4.46 -3.82
C GLY A 262 13.19 -3.09 -4.37
N VAL A 263 14.34 -2.59 -3.93
CA VAL A 263 14.81 -1.21 -4.14
C VAL A 263 15.60 -1.00 -5.44
N THR A 264 15.64 -2.00 -6.32
CA THR A 264 16.44 -1.97 -7.57
C THR A 264 15.84 -1.06 -8.65
N THR A 265 14.61 -0.58 -8.44
CA THR A 265 13.90 0.34 -9.34
C THR A 265 13.51 1.59 -8.55
N LEU A 266 13.33 2.72 -9.25
CA LEU A 266 12.92 3.98 -8.62
C LEU A 266 11.60 3.81 -7.83
N LYS A 267 10.59 3.22 -8.46
CA LYS A 267 9.27 3.00 -7.84
C LYS A 267 9.32 1.99 -6.71
N GLY A 268 10.12 0.94 -6.84
CA GLY A 268 10.33 -0.04 -5.77
C GLY A 268 10.99 0.58 -4.54
N ALA A 269 11.98 1.46 -4.74
CA ALA A 269 12.60 2.21 -3.65
C ALA A 269 11.61 3.13 -2.92
N MET A 270 10.77 3.87 -3.67
CA MET A 270 9.73 4.72 -3.08
C MET A 270 8.72 3.90 -2.28
N ALA A 271 8.25 2.76 -2.80
CA ALA A 271 7.32 1.88 -2.09
C ALA A 271 7.95 1.30 -0.82
N VAL A 272 9.22 0.88 -0.88
CA VAL A 272 9.94 0.35 0.30
C VAL A 272 10.13 1.42 1.38
N MET A 273 10.25 2.70 1.03
CA MET A 273 10.29 3.79 2.02
C MET A 273 8.99 3.85 2.83
N ASP A 274 7.83 3.82 2.16
CA ASP A 274 6.52 3.85 2.84
C ASP A 274 6.28 2.56 3.68
N ILE A 275 6.73 1.40 3.18
CA ILE A 275 6.66 0.12 3.93
C ILE A 275 7.56 0.16 5.17
N ALA A 276 8.76 0.76 5.07
CA ALA A 276 9.67 0.91 6.19
C ALA A 276 9.11 1.89 7.25
N GLU A 277 8.53 3.02 6.82
CA GLU A 277 7.84 3.98 7.70
C GLU A 277 6.67 3.33 8.46
N THR A 278 5.93 2.47 7.76
CA THR A 278 4.87 1.66 8.38
C THR A 278 5.43 0.70 9.43
N ALA A 279 6.53 0.01 9.12
CA ALA A 279 7.16 -0.92 10.04
C ALA A 279 7.75 -0.23 11.28
N THR A 280 8.33 0.96 11.14
CA THR A 280 8.82 1.75 12.29
C THR A 280 7.67 2.19 13.18
N THR A 281 6.57 2.67 12.59
CA THR A 281 5.37 3.07 13.34
C THR A 281 4.80 1.90 14.16
N ASN A 282 4.73 0.71 13.56
CA ASN A 282 4.27 -0.50 14.25
C ASN A 282 5.18 -0.89 15.42
N LEU A 283 6.50 -0.79 15.25
CA LEU A 283 7.46 -1.06 16.34
C LEU A 283 7.37 -0.03 17.45
N ASP A 284 7.17 1.24 17.12
CA ASP A 284 7.02 2.31 18.11
C ASP A 284 5.74 2.15 18.93
N GLN A 285 4.63 1.72 18.31
CA GLN A 285 3.42 1.36 19.04
C GLN A 285 3.67 0.21 20.02
N ILE A 286 4.31 -0.88 19.58
CA ILE A 286 4.64 -2.02 20.45
C ILE A 286 5.56 -1.58 21.61
N ARG A 287 6.54 -0.71 21.35
CA ARG A 287 7.43 -0.16 22.39
C ARG A 287 6.68 0.72 23.38
N ALA A 288 5.73 1.53 22.91
CA ALA A 288 4.87 2.33 23.77
C ALA A 288 4.00 1.45 24.67
N ASP A 289 3.41 0.39 24.12
CA ASP A 289 2.59 -0.55 24.88
C ASP A 289 3.43 -1.26 25.96
N ILE A 290 4.62 -1.77 25.61
CA ILE A 290 5.56 -2.36 26.57
C ILE A 290 5.96 -1.35 27.65
N GLY A 291 6.29 -0.11 27.27
CA GLY A 291 6.65 0.94 28.22
C GLY A 291 5.51 1.29 29.18
N SER A 292 4.26 1.30 28.70
CA SER A 292 3.08 1.54 29.53
C SER A 292 2.89 0.44 30.59
N VAL A 293 3.06 -0.82 30.18
CA VAL A 293 2.95 -1.98 31.08
C VAL A 293 4.12 -1.99 32.08
N GLN A 294 5.33 -1.64 31.66
CA GLN A 294 6.48 -1.52 32.55
C GLN A 294 6.25 -0.48 33.66
N ASN A 295 5.69 0.69 33.31
CA ASN A 295 5.33 1.72 34.29
C ASN A 295 4.30 1.21 35.30
N GLN A 296 3.26 0.50 34.85
CA GLN A 296 2.24 -0.09 35.72
C GLN A 296 2.84 -1.15 36.66
N LEU A 297 3.73 -2.01 36.14
CA LEU A 297 4.41 -3.03 36.94
C LEU A 297 5.31 -2.39 38.00
N GLN A 298 6.06 -1.33 37.67
CA GLN A 298 6.93 -0.65 38.64
C GLN A 298 6.12 -0.04 39.79
N VAL A 299 5.00 0.64 39.49
CA VAL A 299 4.11 1.19 40.52
C VAL A 299 3.49 0.09 41.37
N THR A 300 3.08 -1.01 40.75
CA THR A 300 2.48 -2.16 41.44
C THR A 300 3.49 -2.83 42.38
N ILE A 301 4.72 -3.05 41.92
CA ILE A 301 5.81 -3.62 42.73
C ILE A 301 6.08 -2.72 43.93
N ASN A 302 6.24 -1.41 43.73
CA ASN A 302 6.49 -0.46 44.81
C ASN A 302 5.38 -0.50 45.88
N ASN A 303 4.12 -0.55 45.44
CA ASN A 303 2.97 -0.64 46.35
C ASN A 303 2.93 -1.99 47.11
N ILE A 304 3.17 -3.10 46.41
CA ILE A 304 3.20 -4.45 47.00
C ILE A 304 4.34 -4.57 48.01
N THR A 305 5.52 -4.03 47.73
CA THR A 305 6.65 -4.05 48.66
C THR A 305 6.33 -3.32 49.96
N VAL A 306 5.74 -2.12 49.89
CA VAL A 306 5.31 -1.38 51.09
C VAL A 306 4.23 -2.14 51.84
N THR A 307 3.25 -2.68 51.13
CA THR A 307 2.17 -3.47 51.72
C THR A 307 2.70 -4.74 52.40
N GLN A 308 3.66 -5.43 51.78
CA GLN A 308 4.29 -6.62 52.33
C GLN A 308 5.03 -6.33 53.64
N VAL A 309 5.79 -5.24 53.70
CA VAL A 309 6.48 -4.82 54.93
C VAL A 309 5.47 -4.52 56.04
N ASN A 310 4.40 -3.78 55.73
CA ASN A 310 3.37 -3.43 56.69
C ASN A 310 2.59 -4.66 57.18
N VAL A 311 2.22 -5.57 56.28
CA VAL A 311 1.52 -6.82 56.63
C VAL A 311 2.40 -7.71 57.50
N LYS A 312 3.69 -7.85 57.17
CA LYS A 312 4.62 -8.66 57.96
C LYS A 312 4.86 -8.07 59.36
N ALA A 313 4.93 -6.74 59.49
CA ALA A 313 5.02 -6.07 60.78
C ALA A 313 3.74 -6.25 61.62
N ALA A 314 2.57 -6.17 60.98
CA ALA A 314 1.29 -6.44 61.63
C ALA A 314 1.17 -7.91 62.08
N GLU A 315 1.63 -8.87 61.27
CA GLU A 315 1.68 -10.29 61.63
C GLU A 315 2.61 -10.53 62.83
N SER A 316 3.82 -9.95 62.82
CA SER A 316 4.78 -10.04 63.93
C SER A 316 4.18 -9.54 65.24
N THR A 317 3.44 -8.43 65.22
CA THR A 317 2.77 -7.88 66.41
C THR A 317 1.73 -8.84 67.02
N ILE A 318 1.09 -9.66 66.19
CA ILE A 318 0.05 -10.62 66.64
C ILE A 318 0.67 -11.97 67.05
N ARG A 319 1.69 -12.42 66.32
CA ARG A 319 2.19 -13.79 66.40
C ARG A 319 3.48 -13.93 67.18
N ASP A 320 4.36 -12.93 67.12
CA ASP A 320 5.66 -13.01 67.80
C ASP A 320 5.47 -12.71 69.30
N VAL A 321 6.20 -13.46 70.12
CA VAL A 321 6.20 -13.26 71.57
C VAL A 321 7.17 -12.14 71.94
N ASP A 322 6.75 -11.25 72.84
CA ASP A 322 7.68 -10.31 73.47
C ASP A 322 8.58 -11.08 74.44
N PHE A 323 9.82 -11.32 74.02
CA PHE A 323 10.79 -12.07 74.82
C PHE A 323 11.07 -11.42 76.17
N ALA A 324 10.98 -10.09 76.30
CA ALA A 324 11.19 -9.42 77.58
C ALA A 324 10.09 -9.80 78.58
N ALA A 325 8.82 -9.80 78.13
CA ALA A 325 7.68 -10.18 78.95
C ALA A 325 7.66 -11.70 79.24
N GLU A 326 7.93 -12.53 78.23
CA GLU A 326 7.91 -13.99 78.38
C GLU A 326 9.08 -14.49 79.24
N SER A 327 10.26 -13.86 79.14
CA SER A 327 11.39 -14.17 80.01
C SER A 327 11.08 -13.84 81.47
N ALA A 328 10.42 -12.70 81.74
CA ALA A 328 9.98 -12.34 83.09
C ALA A 328 8.94 -13.34 83.63
N ASN A 329 7.98 -13.77 82.80
CA ASN A 329 7.01 -14.80 83.17
C ASN A 329 7.68 -16.15 83.42
N PHE A 330 8.57 -16.61 82.54
CA PHE A 330 9.32 -17.85 82.70
C PHE A 330 10.14 -17.85 83.99
N SER A 331 10.88 -16.77 84.27
CA SER A 331 11.62 -16.61 85.53
C SER A 331 10.70 -16.63 86.74
N LYS A 332 9.56 -15.92 86.69
CA LYS A 332 8.55 -15.96 87.75
C LYS A 332 8.03 -17.37 87.99
N TYR A 333 7.64 -18.11 86.94
CA TYR A 333 7.15 -19.47 87.07
C TYR A 333 8.23 -20.45 87.55
N ASN A 334 9.50 -20.27 87.16
CA ASN A 334 10.62 -21.08 87.64
C ASN A 334 10.86 -20.86 89.15
N ILE A 335 10.89 -19.60 89.61
CA ILE A 335 10.97 -19.27 91.04
C ILE A 335 9.75 -19.82 91.80
N LEU A 336 8.55 -19.74 91.22
CA LEU A 336 7.33 -20.26 91.83
C LEU A 336 7.35 -21.79 91.92
N ALA A 337 7.86 -22.48 90.92
CA ALA A 337 8.02 -23.94 90.92
C ALA A 337 9.06 -24.40 91.96
N GLN A 338 10.20 -23.70 92.08
CA GLN A 338 11.19 -23.96 93.13
C GLN A 338 10.60 -23.70 94.53
N SER A 339 9.87 -22.60 94.70
CA SER A 339 9.18 -22.23 95.95
C SER A 339 8.07 -23.21 96.31
N GLY A 340 7.28 -23.69 95.32
CA GLY A 340 6.25 -24.70 95.49
C GLY A 340 6.82 -26.07 95.87
N SER A 341 7.95 -26.46 95.28
CA SER A 341 8.68 -27.67 95.66
C SER A 341 9.20 -27.58 97.10
N TYR A 342 9.77 -26.43 97.49
CA TYR A 342 10.18 -26.18 98.88
C TYR A 342 8.99 -26.22 99.85
N ALA A 343 7.87 -25.58 99.50
CA ALA A 343 6.66 -25.60 100.32
C ALA A 343 6.08 -27.01 100.48
N MET A 344 6.06 -27.82 99.41
CA MET A 344 5.68 -29.24 99.48
C MET A 344 6.62 -30.04 100.38
N SER A 345 7.94 -29.83 100.27
CA SER A 345 8.93 -30.48 101.13
C SER A 345 8.70 -30.13 102.62
N GLN A 346 8.43 -28.86 102.91
CA GLN A 346 8.14 -28.39 104.26
C GLN A 346 6.80 -28.94 104.79
N ALA A 347 5.76 -29.00 103.97
CA ALA A 347 4.46 -29.57 104.35
C ALA A 347 4.56 -31.07 104.70
N ASN A 348 5.34 -31.84 103.91
CA ASN A 348 5.63 -33.24 104.21
C ASN A 348 6.42 -33.40 105.52
N ALA A 349 7.37 -32.51 105.81
CA ALA A 349 8.12 -32.52 107.08
C ALA A 349 7.24 -32.17 108.30
N VAL A 350 6.28 -31.24 108.15
CA VAL A 350 5.31 -30.91 109.20
C VAL A 350 4.43 -32.12 109.53
N GLN A 351 4.00 -32.90 108.54
CA GLN A 351 3.26 -34.15 108.78
C GLN A 351 4.10 -35.16 109.60
N GLN A 352 5.42 -35.23 109.40
CA GLN A 352 6.31 -36.06 110.23
C GLN A 352 6.43 -35.54 111.67
N ASN A 353 6.36 -34.23 111.90
CA ASN A 353 6.35 -33.68 113.26
C ASN A 353 5.07 -34.02 114.03
N VAL A 354 3.93 -34.18 113.34
CA VAL A 354 2.69 -34.67 113.94
C VAL A 354 2.82 -36.14 114.36
N LEU A 355 3.49 -36.98 113.56
CA LEU A 355 3.81 -38.36 113.94
C LEU A 355 4.72 -38.44 115.18
N LYS A 356 5.63 -37.48 115.37
CA LYS A 356 6.44 -37.35 116.59
C LYS A 356 5.65 -36.96 117.84
N LEU A 357 4.50 -36.30 117.69
CA LEU A 357 3.61 -35.92 118.80
C LEU A 357 2.65 -37.05 119.21
N LEU A 358 2.56 -38.12 118.42
CA LEU A 358 1.73 -39.29 118.67
C LEU A 358 2.52 -40.49 119.25
N GLN A 359 3.83 -40.36 119.43
CA GLN A 359 4.69 -41.30 120.18
C GLN A 359 4.93 -40.77 121.59
#